data_AF-A0A7C6N8M6-F1
#
_entry.id   AF-A0A7C6N8M6-F1
#
_cell.length_a   1.000
_cell.length_b   1.000
_cell.length_c   1.000
_cell.angle_alpha   90.00
_cell.angle_beta   90.00
_cell.angle_gamma   90.00
#
_symmetry.space_group_name_H-M   'P 1'
#
loop_
_entity.id
_entity.type
_entity.pdbx_description
1 polymer ?
#
loop_
_entity_poly.entity_id
_entity_poly.type
_entity_poly.pdbx_seq_one_letter_code
_entity_poly.pdbx_strand_id
1 'polypeptide(L)'
;MDRKLKRLAIILLLFVLILSGCGPTYKTMPNRELVVTVAEDYIGHLIYEGELPKLVIPFSKNVNVANFSQNNYYVLTKNDDFEISKDIALFFKEYDDRSIITKRVETPTEEGEARLGGKKFPIDSPSYDYRRIITTEDGTRFSMEYRQFTSGGVTYYGWTYHSGITITMEMPLMVVRDNNVLRLKLLPLPFDTRYEVSGSLKLDKVLSGSKYLDESYYTFQYPDSMKALTLEQKENRVKNWYIEHTNGRMEDDKFVITYLGNDFIIEFGVTKRDKDSGAESDAFKIMQK
;
A
#
# COMPACT_ATOMS: atom_id res chain seq x y z
N MET A 1 -37.58 -46.79 8.26
CA MET A 1 -36.17 -46.39 8.44
C MET A 1 -35.81 -46.49 9.92
N ASP A 2 -34.92 -47.43 10.25
CA ASP A 2 -34.48 -47.74 11.62
C ASP A 2 -33.97 -46.47 12.34
N ARG A 3 -34.30 -46.31 13.64
CA ARG A 3 -33.84 -45.19 14.48
C ARG A 3 -32.32 -45.07 14.49
N LYS A 4 -31.58 -46.18 14.35
CA LYS A 4 -30.12 -46.17 14.22
C LYS A 4 -29.67 -45.56 12.89
N LEU A 5 -30.33 -45.91 11.79
CA LEU A 5 -30.05 -45.34 10.45
C LEU A 5 -30.34 -43.84 10.39
N LYS A 6 -31.41 -43.38 11.05
CA LYS A 6 -31.75 -41.95 11.17
C LYS A 6 -30.67 -41.16 11.94
N ARG A 7 -30.17 -41.71 13.06
CA ARG A 7 -29.09 -41.08 13.85
C ARG A 7 -27.78 -41.04 13.08
N LEU A 8 -27.43 -42.11 12.36
CA LEU A 8 -26.22 -42.16 11.53
C LEU A 8 -26.27 -41.13 10.39
N ALA A 9 -27.42 -41.00 9.72
CA ALA A 9 -27.62 -40.02 8.65
C ALA A 9 -27.51 -38.56 9.16
N ILE A 10 -28.02 -38.27 10.37
CA ILE A 10 -27.91 -36.94 10.99
C ILE A 10 -26.46 -36.62 11.36
N ILE A 11 -25.70 -37.59 11.90
CA ILE A 11 -24.28 -37.41 12.21
C ILE A 11 -23.46 -37.21 10.93
N LEU A 12 -23.77 -37.94 9.86
CA LEU A 12 -23.12 -37.78 8.56
C LEU A 12 -23.40 -36.39 7.96
N LEU A 13 -24.65 -35.91 8.06
CA LEU A 13 -25.05 -34.58 7.59
C LEU A 13 -24.35 -33.45 8.38
N LEU A 14 -24.21 -33.62 9.69
CA LEU A 14 -23.44 -32.71 10.54
C LEU A 14 -21.95 -32.71 10.18
N PHE A 15 -21.38 -33.87 9.83
CA PHE A 15 -20.00 -33.94 9.35
C PHE A 15 -19.80 -33.25 7.99
N VAL A 16 -20.77 -33.35 7.07
CA VAL A 16 -20.73 -32.64 5.77
C VAL A 16 -20.80 -31.12 5.95
N LEU A 17 -21.56 -30.62 6.94
CA LEU A 17 -21.64 -29.19 7.27
C LEU A 17 -20.37 -28.65 7.97
N ILE A 18 -19.62 -29.51 8.65
CA ILE A 18 -18.33 -29.15 9.29
C ILE A 18 -17.18 -29.19 8.25
N LEU A 19 -17.35 -29.91 7.13
CA LEU A 19 -16.35 -30.03 6.06
C LEU A 19 -16.41 -28.92 4.99
N SER A 20 -17.42 -28.04 5.02
CA SER A 20 -17.34 -26.75 4.32
C SER A 20 -16.32 -25.87 5.05
N GLY A 21 -15.05 -26.05 4.66
CA GLY A 21 -13.91 -25.46 5.32
C GLY A 21 -14.09 -23.96 5.57
N CYS A 22 -13.69 -23.55 6.77
CA CYS A 22 -13.50 -22.16 7.17
C CYS A 22 -12.27 -21.59 6.41
N GLY A 23 -12.38 -21.52 5.09
CA GLY A 23 -11.43 -20.85 4.22
C GLY A 23 -11.98 -19.47 3.86
N PRO A 24 -11.14 -18.43 3.74
CA PRO A 24 -11.59 -17.17 3.20
C PRO A 24 -12.17 -17.42 1.81
N THR A 25 -13.39 -16.92 1.58
CA THR A 25 -13.99 -16.94 0.26
C THR A 25 -13.15 -16.03 -0.66
N TYR A 26 -12.95 -16.46 -1.90
CA TYR A 26 -12.07 -15.79 -2.87
C TYR A 26 -12.79 -15.61 -4.21
N LYS A 27 -12.30 -14.64 -4.98
CA LYS A 27 -12.71 -14.38 -6.36
C LYS A 27 -11.48 -14.50 -7.26
N THR A 28 -11.68 -15.03 -8.46
CA THR A 28 -10.64 -15.12 -9.48
C THR A 28 -10.71 -13.87 -10.35
N MET A 29 -9.60 -13.14 -10.44
CA MET A 29 -9.47 -12.01 -11.36
C MET A 29 -9.30 -12.55 -12.80
N PRO A 30 -10.20 -12.18 -13.73
CA PRO A 30 -10.04 -12.55 -15.13
C PRO A 30 -8.86 -11.77 -15.74
N ASN A 31 -8.36 -12.22 -16.90
CA ASN A 31 -7.33 -11.56 -17.72
C ASN A 31 -5.88 -11.63 -17.22
N ARG A 32 -5.60 -12.40 -16.16
CA ARG A 32 -4.22 -12.62 -15.66
C ARG A 32 -3.51 -11.31 -15.31
N GLU A 33 -4.26 -10.32 -14.86
CA GLU A 33 -3.74 -9.04 -14.42
C GLU A 33 -4.51 -8.58 -13.19
N LEU A 34 -3.86 -7.70 -12.43
CA LEU A 34 -4.47 -7.04 -11.30
C LEU A 34 -4.27 -5.54 -11.46
N VAL A 35 -5.39 -4.82 -11.61
CA VAL A 35 -5.40 -3.37 -11.78
C VAL A 35 -5.68 -2.74 -10.41
N VAL A 36 -4.66 -2.12 -9.82
CA VAL A 36 -4.79 -1.38 -8.57
C VAL A 36 -5.05 0.07 -8.88
N THR A 37 -6.11 0.66 -8.34
CA THR A 37 -6.47 2.07 -8.53
C THR A 37 -7.27 2.58 -7.32
N VAL A 38 -7.79 3.80 -7.39
CA VAL A 38 -8.57 4.41 -6.31
C VAL A 38 -9.79 3.56 -5.93
N ALA A 39 -10.10 3.54 -4.64
CA ALA A 39 -11.30 2.89 -4.12
C ALA A 39 -12.57 3.55 -4.68
N GLU A 40 -13.53 2.74 -5.10
CA GLU A 40 -14.72 3.21 -5.84
C GLU A 40 -15.54 4.26 -5.06
N ASP A 41 -15.66 4.08 -3.74
CA ASP A 41 -16.35 5.00 -2.84
C ASP A 41 -15.69 6.37 -2.73
N TYR A 42 -14.39 6.50 -3.02
CA TYR A 42 -13.67 7.78 -2.99
C TYR A 42 -13.82 8.59 -4.28
N ILE A 43 -14.10 7.95 -5.42
CA ILE A 43 -14.05 8.59 -6.74
C ILE A 43 -14.98 9.81 -6.82
N GLY A 44 -16.21 9.69 -6.30
CA GLY A 44 -17.20 10.78 -6.33
C GLY A 44 -16.84 12.00 -5.48
N HIS A 45 -15.88 11.86 -4.56
CA HIS A 45 -15.44 12.90 -3.64
C HIS A 45 -14.09 13.52 -4.02
N LEU A 46 -13.34 12.88 -4.92
CA LEU A 46 -12.06 13.38 -5.39
C LEU A 46 -12.23 14.57 -6.33
N ILE A 47 -11.31 15.51 -6.23
CA ILE A 47 -11.06 16.56 -7.21
C ILE A 47 -9.84 16.11 -8.01
N TYR A 48 -10.04 15.79 -9.29
CA TYR A 48 -8.96 15.39 -10.18
C TYR A 48 -9.31 15.73 -11.63
N GLU A 49 -8.30 15.88 -12.46
CA GLU A 49 -8.41 15.96 -13.92
C GLU A 49 -7.72 14.77 -14.58
N GLY A 50 -8.24 14.31 -15.73
CA GLY A 50 -7.68 13.20 -16.48
C GLY A 50 -8.10 11.81 -15.99
N GLU A 51 -7.22 10.83 -16.15
CA GLU A 51 -7.43 9.46 -15.69
C GLU A 51 -6.98 9.27 -14.24
N LEU A 52 -7.71 8.44 -13.49
CA LEU A 52 -7.27 8.01 -12.17
C LEU A 52 -5.99 7.18 -12.29
N PRO A 53 -5.03 7.37 -11.36
CA PRO A 53 -3.79 6.62 -11.40
C PRO A 53 -4.07 5.14 -11.17
N LYS A 54 -3.32 4.29 -11.85
CA LYS A 54 -3.45 2.83 -11.75
C LYS A 54 -2.11 2.14 -11.94
N LEU A 55 -1.97 0.99 -11.29
CA LEU A 55 -0.87 0.07 -11.50
C LEU A 55 -1.44 -1.26 -12.02
N VAL A 56 -0.93 -1.72 -13.16
CA VAL A 56 -1.29 -3.02 -13.72
C VAL A 56 -0.19 -4.01 -13.40
N ILE A 57 -0.53 -5.07 -12.68
CA ILE A 57 0.40 -6.12 -12.30
C ILE A 57 0.08 -7.38 -13.11
N PRO A 58 0.95 -7.79 -14.05
CA PRO A 58 0.72 -8.96 -14.87
C PRO A 58 1.03 -10.25 -14.10
N PHE A 59 0.28 -11.30 -14.39
CA PHE A 59 0.46 -12.65 -13.87
C PHE A 59 0.52 -13.69 -15.00
N SER A 60 1.22 -14.78 -14.73
CA SER A 60 1.32 -15.94 -15.63
C SER A 60 0.00 -16.71 -15.76
N LYS A 61 -0.90 -16.59 -14.78
CA LYS A 61 -2.21 -17.25 -14.70
C LYS A 61 -3.24 -16.31 -14.09
N ASN A 62 -4.51 -16.70 -14.13
CA ASN A 62 -5.54 -15.97 -13.40
C ASN A 62 -5.21 -16.01 -11.90
N VAL A 63 -5.36 -14.86 -11.24
CA VAL A 63 -4.99 -14.68 -9.84
C VAL A 63 -6.23 -14.66 -8.96
N ASN A 64 -6.17 -15.39 -7.86
CA ASN A 64 -7.20 -15.42 -6.83
C ASN A 64 -6.91 -14.37 -5.75
N VAL A 65 -7.93 -13.60 -5.41
CA VAL A 65 -7.87 -12.57 -4.35
C VAL A 65 -8.98 -12.80 -3.34
N ALA A 66 -8.77 -12.38 -2.08
CA ALA A 66 -9.79 -12.49 -1.04
C ALA A 66 -11.05 -11.70 -1.44
N ASN A 67 -12.24 -12.19 -1.09
CA ASN A 67 -13.50 -11.56 -1.52
C ASN A 67 -13.70 -10.12 -1.04
N PHE A 68 -13.11 -9.75 0.10
CA PHE A 68 -13.13 -8.38 0.61
C PHE A 68 -12.16 -7.44 -0.13
N SER A 69 -11.36 -7.94 -1.07
CA SER A 69 -10.44 -7.10 -1.84
C SER A 69 -11.20 -6.10 -2.70
N GLN A 70 -10.71 -4.87 -2.70
CA GLN A 70 -11.24 -3.70 -3.40
C GLN A 70 -10.21 -3.19 -4.42
N ASN A 71 -10.60 -2.26 -5.30
CA ASN A 71 -9.73 -1.80 -6.39
C ASN A 71 -8.41 -1.17 -5.91
N ASN A 72 -8.38 -0.60 -4.70
CA ASN A 72 -7.18 -0.04 -4.09
C ASN A 72 -6.43 -1.02 -3.19
N TYR A 73 -6.97 -2.21 -2.94
CA TYR A 73 -6.48 -3.11 -1.91
C TYR A 73 -6.82 -4.57 -2.24
N TYR A 74 -5.78 -5.34 -2.58
CA TYR A 74 -5.89 -6.75 -2.90
C TYR A 74 -5.08 -7.61 -1.94
N VAL A 75 -5.68 -8.72 -1.50
CA VAL A 75 -4.98 -9.78 -0.76
C VAL A 75 -4.99 -11.04 -1.60
N LEU A 76 -3.82 -11.47 -2.06
CA LEU A 76 -3.65 -12.70 -2.84
C LEU A 76 -3.93 -13.91 -1.92
N THR A 77 -4.74 -14.85 -2.39
CA THR A 77 -5.08 -16.06 -1.62
C THR A 77 -5.42 -17.22 -2.55
N LYS A 78 -5.18 -18.47 -2.12
CA LYS A 78 -5.52 -19.67 -2.90
C LYS A 78 -4.90 -19.69 -4.32
N ASN A 79 -3.67 -19.19 -4.44
CA ASN A 79 -2.87 -19.25 -5.66
C ASN A 79 -1.80 -20.35 -5.55
N ASP A 80 -1.17 -20.67 -6.67
CA ASP A 80 0.10 -21.39 -6.64
C ASP A 80 1.21 -20.43 -6.17
N ASP A 81 1.73 -20.66 -4.97
CA ASP A 81 2.72 -19.77 -4.36
C ASP A 81 4.04 -19.71 -5.14
N PHE A 82 4.39 -20.74 -5.91
CA PHE A 82 5.59 -20.73 -6.74
C PHE A 82 5.43 -19.82 -7.95
N GLU A 83 4.27 -19.89 -8.61
CA GLU A 83 3.96 -19.02 -9.76
C GLU A 83 3.84 -17.56 -9.31
N ILE A 84 3.13 -17.29 -8.20
CA ILE A 84 3.04 -15.94 -7.63
C ILE A 84 4.42 -15.41 -7.25
N SER A 85 5.26 -16.21 -6.59
CA SER A 85 6.62 -15.80 -6.24
C SER A 85 7.41 -15.41 -7.48
N LYS A 86 7.29 -16.16 -8.59
CA LYS A 86 7.99 -15.87 -9.84
C LYS A 86 7.45 -14.61 -10.52
N ASP A 87 6.13 -14.45 -10.60
CA ASP A 87 5.49 -13.30 -11.22
C ASP A 87 5.84 -12.01 -10.47
N ILE A 88 5.84 -12.05 -9.13
CA ILE A 88 6.28 -10.91 -8.30
C ILE A 88 7.77 -10.61 -8.51
N ALA A 89 8.63 -11.64 -8.59
CA ALA A 89 10.05 -11.44 -8.85
C ALA A 89 10.31 -10.76 -10.20
N LEU A 90 9.52 -11.09 -11.23
CA LEU A 90 9.60 -10.44 -12.55
C LEU A 90 9.10 -9.01 -12.48
N PHE A 91 7.93 -8.80 -11.87
CA PHE A 91 7.35 -7.46 -11.68
C PHE A 91 8.30 -6.53 -10.92
N PHE A 92 8.95 -6.99 -9.85
CA PHE A 92 9.89 -6.18 -9.08
C PHE A 92 11.11 -5.71 -9.88
N LYS A 93 11.59 -6.51 -10.83
CA LYS A 93 12.71 -6.11 -11.69
C LYS A 93 12.38 -4.88 -12.56
N GLU A 94 11.11 -4.67 -12.89
CA GLU A 94 10.66 -3.51 -13.68
C GLU A 94 10.63 -2.20 -12.87
N TYR A 95 10.71 -2.28 -11.55
CA TYR A 95 10.58 -1.14 -10.63
C TYR A 95 11.75 -1.04 -9.64
N ASP A 96 12.86 -1.73 -9.85
CA ASP A 96 13.99 -1.72 -8.92
C ASP A 96 14.61 -0.32 -8.75
N ASP A 97 14.55 0.54 -9.79
CA ASP A 97 15.01 1.93 -9.76
C ASP A 97 14.01 2.91 -9.13
N ARG A 98 12.71 2.55 -9.13
CA ARG A 98 11.58 3.38 -8.66
C ARG A 98 10.89 2.79 -7.44
N SER A 99 11.58 1.96 -6.66
CA SER A 99 11.03 1.36 -5.46
C SER A 99 11.93 1.46 -4.23
N ILE A 100 11.28 1.43 -3.07
CA ILE A 100 11.92 1.44 -1.76
C ILE A 100 11.46 0.21 -1.00
N ILE A 101 12.41 -0.54 -0.45
CA ILE A 101 12.10 -1.72 0.36
C ILE A 101 12.21 -1.32 1.82
N THR A 102 11.09 -1.41 2.54
CA THR A 102 11.00 -1.18 3.98
C THR A 102 10.81 -2.53 4.68
N LYS A 103 11.53 -2.73 5.79
CA LYS A 103 11.39 -3.93 6.63
C LYS A 103 10.28 -3.69 7.65
N ARG A 104 9.29 -4.59 7.75
CA ARG A 104 8.16 -4.44 8.67
C ARG A 104 8.38 -5.11 10.02
N VAL A 105 9.10 -6.23 10.05
CA VAL A 105 9.38 -6.99 11.26
C VAL A 105 10.89 -7.04 11.45
N GLU A 106 11.40 -6.45 12.52
CA GLU A 106 12.84 -6.42 12.81
C GLU A 106 13.38 -7.81 13.18
N THR A 107 12.57 -8.59 13.90
CA THR A 107 12.83 -9.98 14.27
C THR A 107 12.58 -10.92 13.08
N PRO A 108 13.39 -11.98 12.92
CA PRO A 108 13.12 -13.05 11.97
C PRO A 108 11.72 -13.66 12.09
N THR A 109 11.11 -13.93 10.95
CA THR A 109 9.88 -14.72 10.87
C THR A 109 10.19 -16.21 10.92
N GLU A 110 11.23 -16.65 10.22
CA GLU A 110 11.74 -18.03 10.23
C GLU A 110 13.28 -18.04 10.15
N GLU A 111 13.90 -19.07 10.72
CA GLU A 111 15.35 -19.31 10.72
C GLU A 111 15.65 -20.76 10.35
N GLY A 112 16.74 -20.98 9.59
CA GLY A 112 17.20 -22.30 9.15
C GLY A 112 16.33 -22.97 8.08
N GLU A 113 14.99 -22.86 8.18
CA GLU A 113 14.05 -23.33 7.17
C GLU A 113 12.88 -22.34 6.98
N ALA A 114 12.53 -22.03 5.73
CA ALA A 114 11.32 -21.27 5.37
C ALA A 114 10.35 -22.12 4.55
N ARG A 115 9.04 -21.82 4.65
CA ARG A 115 8.02 -22.50 3.84
C ARG A 115 7.52 -21.68 2.67
N LEU A 116 7.40 -22.25 1.47
CA LEU A 116 6.58 -21.67 0.39
C LEU A 116 5.51 -22.69 -0.03
N GLY A 117 4.25 -22.29 0.09
CA GLY A 117 3.13 -23.23 0.07
C GLY A 117 3.34 -24.38 1.03
N GLY A 118 3.17 -25.61 0.54
CA GLY A 118 3.36 -26.83 1.34
C GLY A 118 4.82 -27.30 1.48
N LYS A 119 5.81 -26.61 0.87
CA LYS A 119 7.21 -27.08 0.83
C LYS A 119 8.10 -26.28 1.79
N LYS A 120 9.06 -26.96 2.40
CA LYS A 120 10.13 -26.37 3.21
C LYS A 120 11.40 -26.21 2.39
N PHE A 121 12.13 -25.12 2.65
CA PHE A 121 13.39 -24.76 2.00
C PHE A 121 14.42 -24.46 3.09
N PRO A 122 15.64 -25.02 3.02
CA PRO A 122 16.73 -24.58 3.88
C PRO A 122 17.10 -23.14 3.52
N ILE A 123 17.32 -22.28 4.52
CA ILE A 123 17.69 -20.88 4.33
C ILE A 123 18.93 -20.55 5.16
N ASP A 124 19.88 -19.85 4.53
CA ASP A 124 21.13 -19.42 5.19
C ASP A 124 20.97 -18.07 5.91
N SER A 125 19.94 -17.31 5.53
CA SER A 125 19.58 -16.04 6.14
C SER A 125 18.13 -16.09 6.61
N PRO A 126 17.78 -15.44 7.73
CA PRO A 126 16.41 -15.43 8.20
C PRO A 126 15.43 -14.82 7.19
N SER A 127 14.18 -15.28 7.25
CA SER A 127 13.09 -14.66 6.50
C SER A 127 12.54 -13.45 7.25
N TYR A 128 12.05 -12.45 6.52
CA TYR A 128 11.41 -11.27 7.10
C TYR A 128 10.20 -10.84 6.26
N ASP A 129 9.28 -10.14 6.91
CA ASP A 129 8.19 -9.44 6.24
C ASP A 129 8.67 -8.05 5.78
N TYR A 130 8.44 -7.76 4.51
CA TYR A 130 8.80 -6.54 3.83
C TYR A 130 7.55 -5.83 3.31
N ARG A 131 7.67 -4.51 3.17
CA ARG A 131 6.81 -3.68 2.36
C ARG A 131 7.67 -2.98 1.31
N ARG A 132 7.43 -3.26 0.03
CA ARG A 132 8.03 -2.52 -1.08
C ARG A 132 7.06 -1.44 -1.52
N ILE A 133 7.51 -0.19 -1.53
CA ILE A 133 6.78 0.96 -2.06
C ILE A 133 7.30 1.22 -3.46
N ILE A 134 6.40 1.26 -4.44
CA ILE A 134 6.65 1.50 -5.85
C ILE A 134 6.07 2.87 -6.19
N THR A 135 6.85 3.69 -6.88
CA THR A 135 6.41 5.00 -7.38
C THR A 135 6.24 4.94 -8.89
N THR A 136 5.07 5.28 -9.39
CA THR A 136 4.81 5.43 -10.82
C THR A 136 5.34 6.78 -11.33
N GLU A 137 5.38 6.97 -12.64
CA GLU A 137 5.97 8.17 -13.26
C GLU A 137 5.29 9.47 -12.81
N ASP A 138 3.99 9.42 -12.54
CA ASP A 138 3.17 10.53 -12.03
C ASP A 138 3.32 10.77 -10.51
N GLY A 139 4.18 10.01 -9.82
CA GLY A 139 4.39 10.13 -8.38
C GLY A 139 3.38 9.37 -7.52
N THR A 140 2.47 8.60 -8.12
CA THR A 140 1.53 7.76 -7.36
C THR A 140 2.27 6.60 -6.70
N ARG A 141 1.95 6.33 -5.43
CA ARG A 141 2.55 5.23 -4.67
C ARG A 141 1.65 4.01 -4.59
N PHE A 142 2.27 2.84 -4.77
CA PHE A 142 1.68 1.54 -4.53
C PHE A 142 2.59 0.77 -3.57
N SER A 143 2.02 -0.01 -2.66
CA SER A 143 2.79 -0.83 -1.74
C SER A 143 2.44 -2.29 -1.86
N MET A 144 3.45 -3.15 -1.86
CA MET A 144 3.29 -4.60 -1.77
C MET A 144 3.91 -5.12 -0.48
N GLU A 145 3.13 -5.84 0.32
CA GLU A 145 3.58 -6.49 1.55
C GLU A 145 3.73 -8.00 1.32
N TYR A 146 4.89 -8.54 1.66
CA TYR A 146 5.26 -9.93 1.40
C TYR A 146 6.34 -10.40 2.37
N ARG A 147 6.44 -11.71 2.58
CA ARG A 147 7.61 -12.32 3.22
C ARG A 147 8.64 -12.67 2.15
N GLN A 148 9.91 -12.40 2.43
CA GLN A 148 11.02 -12.77 1.54
C GLN A 148 11.99 -13.72 2.24
N PHE A 149 12.52 -14.69 1.50
CA PHE A 149 13.66 -15.50 1.91
C PHE A 149 14.46 -15.98 0.69
N THR A 150 15.70 -16.39 0.91
CA THR A 150 16.58 -16.92 -0.15
C THR A 150 16.95 -18.36 0.16
N SER A 151 16.86 -19.24 -0.84
CA SER A 151 17.29 -20.65 -0.75
C SER A 151 17.93 -21.09 -2.06
N GLY A 152 19.13 -21.67 -2.00
CA GLY A 152 19.85 -22.14 -3.19
C GLY A 152 20.12 -21.04 -4.23
N GLY A 153 20.34 -19.80 -3.78
CA GLY A 153 20.54 -18.64 -4.65
C GLY A 153 19.27 -18.06 -5.28
N VAL A 154 18.09 -18.61 -4.96
CA VAL A 154 16.79 -18.11 -5.45
C VAL A 154 16.08 -17.35 -4.34
N THR A 155 15.65 -16.12 -4.63
CA THR A 155 14.79 -15.33 -3.74
C THR A 155 13.32 -15.67 -3.99
N TYR A 156 12.63 -16.01 -2.92
CA TYR A 156 11.21 -16.35 -2.92
C TYR A 156 10.39 -15.26 -2.23
N TYR A 157 9.19 -15.03 -2.76
CA TYR A 157 8.21 -14.07 -2.27
C TYR A 157 6.96 -14.84 -1.88
N GLY A 158 6.56 -14.75 -0.63
CA GLY A 158 5.43 -15.52 -0.10
C GLY A 158 4.56 -14.70 0.84
N TRP A 159 3.58 -15.40 1.41
CA TRP A 159 2.66 -14.81 2.38
C TRP A 159 3.43 -14.32 3.59
N THR A 160 2.98 -13.21 4.16
CA THR A 160 3.48 -12.74 5.46
C THR A 160 3.05 -13.70 6.57
N TYR A 161 3.57 -13.51 7.77
CA TYR A 161 3.11 -14.31 8.91
C TYR A 161 1.60 -14.11 9.21
N HIS A 162 1.05 -12.94 8.88
CA HIS A 162 -0.31 -12.53 9.26
C HIS A 162 -1.31 -12.54 8.10
N SER A 163 -0.86 -12.48 6.85
CA SER A 163 -1.73 -12.31 5.68
C SER A 163 -1.09 -12.86 4.40
N GLY A 164 -1.94 -13.11 3.39
CA GLY A 164 -1.47 -13.26 2.02
C GLY A 164 -0.75 -12.00 1.52
N ILE A 165 -0.06 -12.12 0.39
CA ILE A 165 0.60 -10.97 -0.24
C ILE A 165 -0.43 -9.89 -0.48
N THR A 166 -0.15 -8.70 0.05
CA THR A 166 -1.08 -7.58 0.05
C THR A 166 -0.57 -6.50 -0.88
N ILE A 167 -1.44 -6.00 -1.76
CA ILE A 167 -1.12 -5.00 -2.77
C ILE A 167 -2.08 -3.83 -2.59
N THR A 168 -1.54 -2.63 -2.39
CA THR A 168 -2.33 -1.46 -2.00
C THR A 168 -1.93 -0.25 -2.84
N MET A 169 -2.90 0.50 -3.38
CA MET A 169 -2.64 1.87 -3.79
C MET A 169 -2.62 2.73 -2.53
N GLU A 170 -1.51 3.41 -2.28
CA GLU A 170 -1.43 4.34 -1.17
C GLU A 170 -2.29 5.57 -1.48
N MET A 171 -3.24 5.85 -0.60
CA MET A 171 -4.15 6.97 -0.76
C MET A 171 -3.95 8.00 0.35
N PRO A 172 -2.86 8.78 0.37
CA PRO A 172 -2.76 9.96 1.20
C PRO A 172 -3.72 11.05 0.68
N LEU A 173 -4.57 11.58 1.55
CA LEU A 173 -5.66 12.45 1.16
C LEU A 173 -5.53 13.82 1.83
N MET A 174 -5.95 14.87 1.12
CA MET A 174 -6.19 16.19 1.67
C MET A 174 -7.67 16.51 1.59
N VAL A 175 -8.27 16.86 2.73
CA VAL A 175 -9.64 17.35 2.81
C VAL A 175 -9.62 18.85 2.54
N VAL A 176 -10.43 19.28 1.57
CA VAL A 176 -10.56 20.68 1.17
C VAL A 176 -12.02 21.09 1.16
N ARG A 177 -12.28 22.39 1.27
CA ARG A 177 -13.62 22.95 1.12
C ARG A 177 -13.76 23.51 -0.30
N ASP A 178 -14.65 22.93 -1.07
CA ASP A 178 -15.02 23.39 -2.41
C ASP A 178 -16.52 23.65 -2.45
N ASN A 179 -16.92 24.89 -2.74
CA ASN A 179 -18.32 25.33 -2.77
C ASN A 179 -19.14 24.89 -1.53
N ASN A 180 -18.57 25.06 -0.33
CA ASN A 180 -19.12 24.62 0.97
C ASN A 180 -19.29 23.10 1.15
N VAL A 181 -18.82 22.29 0.21
CA VAL A 181 -18.79 20.83 0.30
C VAL A 181 -17.37 20.38 0.60
N LEU A 182 -17.22 19.39 1.48
CA LEU A 182 -15.93 18.78 1.72
C LEU A 182 -15.62 17.82 0.58
N ARG A 183 -14.44 18.01 0.00
CA ARG A 183 -13.92 17.21 -1.11
C ARG A 183 -12.54 16.70 -0.74
N LEU A 184 -12.04 15.76 -1.54
CA LEU A 184 -10.74 15.13 -1.34
C LEU A 184 -9.82 15.48 -2.51
N LYS A 185 -8.55 15.69 -2.21
CA LYS A 185 -7.47 15.64 -3.18
C LYS A 185 -6.54 14.51 -2.80
N LEU A 186 -6.08 13.73 -3.79
CA LEU A 186 -5.02 12.77 -3.58
C LEU A 186 -3.68 13.52 -3.52
N LEU A 187 -2.81 13.17 -2.58
CA LEU A 187 -1.51 13.80 -2.43
C LEU A 187 -0.41 12.95 -3.05
N PRO A 188 0.51 13.52 -3.84
CA PRO A 188 1.72 12.81 -4.22
C PRO A 188 2.71 12.93 -3.05
N LEU A 189 2.98 11.83 -2.35
CA LEU A 189 3.95 11.82 -1.26
C LEU A 189 5.23 11.10 -1.69
N PRO A 190 6.41 11.68 -1.43
CA PRO A 190 7.67 11.11 -1.87
C PRO A 190 8.10 9.94 -0.98
N PHE A 191 8.83 8.99 -1.55
CA PHE A 191 9.47 7.87 -0.83
C PHE A 191 8.50 7.11 0.11
N ASP A 192 8.94 6.75 1.32
CA ASP A 192 8.15 6.12 2.39
C ASP A 192 7.54 7.13 3.39
N THR A 193 7.31 8.38 2.97
CA THR A 193 6.68 9.41 3.80
C THR A 193 5.34 8.93 4.37
N ARG A 194 5.21 8.98 5.70
CA ARG A 194 4.03 8.58 6.46
C ARG A 194 2.97 9.68 6.45
N TYR A 195 1.70 9.30 6.51
CA TYR A 195 0.55 10.20 6.43
C TYR A 195 -0.59 9.73 7.35
N GLU A 196 -1.36 10.69 7.87
CA GLU A 196 -2.43 10.43 8.84
C GLU A 196 -3.81 10.32 8.19
N VAL A 197 -4.05 11.07 7.12
CA VAL A 197 -5.33 11.08 6.40
C VAL A 197 -5.20 10.14 5.21
N SER A 198 -5.85 8.99 5.29
CA SER A 198 -5.68 7.89 4.34
C SER A 198 -7.00 7.31 3.85
N GLY A 199 -6.94 6.59 2.72
CA GLY A 199 -8.06 5.77 2.22
C GLY A 199 -8.47 4.61 3.12
N SER A 200 -7.72 4.30 4.19
CA SER A 200 -8.10 3.27 5.18
C SER A 200 -9.01 3.83 6.29
N LEU A 201 -9.17 5.14 6.39
CA LEU A 201 -10.15 5.76 7.28
C LEU A 201 -11.56 5.56 6.72
N LYS A 202 -12.57 5.63 7.60
CA LYS A 202 -13.95 5.61 7.12
C LYS A 202 -14.25 6.94 6.43
N LEU A 203 -14.66 6.88 5.17
CA LEU A 203 -14.90 8.05 4.32
C LEU A 203 -15.89 9.05 4.94
N ASP A 204 -16.97 8.55 5.54
CA ASP A 204 -17.95 9.37 6.26
C ASP A 204 -17.30 10.19 7.38
N LYS A 205 -16.36 9.61 8.13
CA LYS A 205 -15.61 10.30 9.18
C LYS A 205 -14.62 11.30 8.64
N VAL A 206 -13.98 11.00 7.50
CA VAL A 206 -13.05 11.93 6.83
C VAL A 206 -13.80 13.17 6.35
N LEU A 207 -15.02 12.99 5.84
CA LEU A 207 -15.87 14.04 5.30
C LEU A 207 -16.90 14.59 6.30
N SER A 208 -16.87 14.16 7.56
CA SER A 208 -17.73 14.72 8.62
C SER A 208 -16.96 15.72 9.48
N GLY A 209 -17.30 17.00 9.35
CA GLY A 209 -16.78 18.07 10.21
C GLY A 209 -15.47 18.69 9.72
N SER A 210 -14.85 19.51 10.58
CA SER A 210 -13.68 20.33 10.21
C SER A 210 -12.34 19.73 10.62
N LYS A 211 -12.32 18.55 11.25
CA LYS A 211 -11.10 17.97 11.84
C LYS A 211 -9.93 17.91 10.85
N TYR A 212 -10.17 17.39 9.66
CA TYR A 212 -9.14 17.22 8.64
C TYR A 212 -8.95 18.46 7.74
N LEU A 213 -9.62 19.58 8.03
CA LEU A 213 -9.24 20.87 7.44
C LEU A 213 -8.02 21.49 8.15
N ASP A 214 -7.62 20.93 9.30
CA ASP A 214 -6.44 21.34 10.04
C ASP A 214 -5.17 21.00 9.25
N GLU A 215 -4.37 22.02 8.96
CA GLU A 215 -3.17 21.92 8.14
C GLU A 215 -2.06 21.06 8.78
N SER A 216 -2.10 20.82 10.09
CA SER A 216 -1.13 19.97 10.79
C SER A 216 -1.15 18.51 10.30
N TYR A 217 -2.27 18.05 9.73
CA TYR A 217 -2.38 16.74 9.08
C TYR A 217 -1.61 16.68 7.76
N TYR A 218 -1.24 17.83 7.18
CA TYR A 218 -0.54 17.97 5.90
C TYR A 218 0.90 18.47 6.07
N THR A 219 1.41 18.40 7.30
CA THR A 219 2.84 18.48 7.61
C THR A 219 3.39 17.06 7.73
N PHE A 220 4.48 16.77 7.03
CA PHE A 220 5.04 15.44 6.85
C PHE A 220 6.50 15.41 7.31
N GLN A 221 6.80 14.50 8.23
CA GLN A 221 8.18 14.21 8.62
C GLN A 221 8.93 13.60 7.42
N TYR A 222 10.22 13.92 7.33
CA TYR A 222 11.09 13.20 6.40
C TYR A 222 11.16 11.72 6.80
N PRO A 223 11.10 10.79 5.82
CA PRO A 223 11.03 9.37 6.12
C PRO A 223 12.31 8.84 6.74
N ASP A 224 12.19 7.70 7.44
CA ASP A 224 13.31 7.02 8.11
C ASP A 224 14.43 6.63 7.12
N SER A 225 14.08 6.35 5.86
CA SER A 225 15.02 6.10 4.76
C SER A 225 16.01 7.26 4.53
N MET A 226 15.68 8.46 4.98
CA MET A 226 16.52 9.66 4.89
C MET A 226 17.13 10.10 6.21
N LYS A 227 17.00 9.31 7.28
CA LYS A 227 17.44 9.72 8.63
C LYS A 227 18.93 10.11 8.70
N ALA A 228 19.76 9.47 7.88
CA ALA A 228 21.20 9.74 7.80
C ALA A 228 21.58 11.02 7.01
N LEU A 229 20.61 11.66 6.35
CA LEU A 229 20.84 12.87 5.55
C LEU A 229 20.73 14.14 6.42
N THR A 230 21.49 15.17 6.03
CA THR A 230 21.31 16.53 6.55
C THR A 230 19.96 17.11 6.11
N LEU A 231 19.49 18.18 6.76
CA LEU A 231 18.23 18.85 6.37
C LEU A 231 18.25 19.32 4.92
N GLU A 232 19.32 19.99 4.49
CA GLU A 232 19.48 20.46 3.12
C GLU A 232 19.41 19.30 2.10
N GLN A 233 20.04 18.17 2.41
CA GLN A 233 19.98 16.98 1.55
C GLN A 233 18.57 16.36 1.50
N LYS A 234 17.84 16.36 2.62
CA LYS A 234 16.44 15.89 2.65
C LYS A 234 15.55 16.78 1.80
N GLU A 235 15.66 18.09 1.96
CA GLU A 235 14.90 19.09 1.19
C GLU A 235 15.19 18.97 -0.30
N ASN A 236 16.47 18.94 -0.69
CA ASN A 236 16.85 18.78 -2.09
C ASN A 236 16.35 17.46 -2.69
N ARG A 237 16.39 16.36 -1.93
CA ARG A 237 15.91 15.06 -2.39
C ARG A 237 14.39 15.04 -2.60
N VAL A 238 13.62 15.64 -1.68
CA VAL A 238 12.17 15.79 -1.83
C VAL A 238 11.82 16.73 -2.98
N LYS A 239 12.53 17.85 -3.11
CA LYS A 239 12.36 18.81 -4.20
C LYS A 239 12.60 18.16 -5.57
N ASN A 240 13.69 17.40 -5.71
CA ASN A 240 14.01 16.69 -6.95
C ASN A 240 12.96 15.63 -7.30
N TRP A 241 12.46 14.89 -6.30
CA TRP A 241 11.37 13.94 -6.52
C TRP A 241 10.12 14.62 -7.09
N TYR A 242 9.74 15.78 -6.54
CA TYR A 242 8.59 16.54 -7.05
C TYR A 242 8.82 17.15 -8.45
N ILE A 243 10.05 17.55 -8.76
CA ILE A 243 10.43 17.98 -10.12
C ILE A 243 10.23 16.83 -11.11
N GLU A 244 10.70 15.64 -10.76
CA GLU A 244 10.64 14.45 -11.61
C GLU A 244 9.22 13.95 -11.85
N HIS A 245 8.40 13.90 -10.80
CA HIS A 245 7.12 13.18 -10.86
C HIS A 245 5.87 14.06 -10.97
N THR A 246 5.93 15.31 -10.51
CA THR A 246 4.73 16.14 -10.31
C THR A 246 4.89 17.56 -10.82
N ASN A 247 5.71 17.76 -11.86
CA ASN A 247 5.97 19.06 -12.48
C ASN A 247 6.35 20.15 -11.45
N GLY A 248 7.23 19.79 -10.51
CA GLY A 248 7.73 20.68 -9.47
C GLY A 248 8.51 21.86 -10.05
N ARG A 249 8.18 23.08 -9.63
CA ARG A 249 8.73 24.32 -10.18
C ARG A 249 8.63 25.48 -9.18
N MET A 250 9.39 26.55 -9.43
CA MET A 250 9.24 27.80 -8.68
C MET A 250 8.21 28.70 -9.36
N GLU A 251 7.25 29.23 -8.61
CA GLU A 251 6.28 30.25 -9.04
C GLU A 251 6.11 31.27 -7.90
N ASP A 252 6.30 32.56 -8.17
CA ASP A 252 6.16 33.64 -7.18
C ASP A 252 6.88 33.35 -5.84
N ASP A 253 8.15 32.93 -5.93
CA ASP A 253 9.02 32.53 -4.80
C ASP A 253 8.52 31.32 -3.97
N LYS A 254 7.52 30.59 -4.46
CA LYS A 254 7.03 29.35 -3.84
C LYS A 254 7.36 28.15 -4.70
N PHE A 255 7.66 27.01 -4.08
CA PHE A 255 7.79 25.75 -4.81
C PHE A 255 6.40 25.12 -4.97
N VAL A 256 5.97 24.97 -6.22
CA VAL A 256 4.64 24.48 -6.61
C VAL A 256 4.77 23.18 -7.37
N ILE A 257 3.83 22.27 -7.15
CA ILE A 257 3.68 21.03 -7.90
C ILE A 257 2.28 20.97 -8.53
N THR A 258 2.13 20.18 -9.58
CA THR A 258 0.82 19.87 -10.17
C THR A 258 0.63 18.35 -10.20
N TYR A 259 -0.43 17.87 -9.58
CA TYR A 259 -0.76 16.44 -9.54
C TYR A 259 -2.26 16.23 -9.72
N LEU A 260 -2.63 15.38 -10.67
CA LEU A 260 -4.03 15.13 -11.06
C LEU A 260 -4.83 16.42 -11.30
N GLY A 261 -4.24 17.40 -11.98
CA GLY A 261 -4.86 18.71 -12.27
C GLY A 261 -4.94 19.66 -11.08
N ASN A 262 -4.40 19.31 -9.92
CA ASN A 262 -4.39 20.16 -8.74
C ASN A 262 -3.00 20.76 -8.48
N ASP A 263 -2.94 22.07 -8.27
CA ASP A 263 -1.74 22.74 -7.80
C ASP A 263 -1.63 22.71 -6.27
N PHE A 264 -0.42 22.44 -5.79
CA PHE A 264 -0.07 22.48 -4.38
C PHE A 264 1.21 23.28 -4.16
N ILE A 265 1.30 23.94 -3.02
CA ILE A 265 2.54 24.58 -2.54
C ILE A 265 3.23 23.60 -1.58
N ILE A 266 4.53 23.38 -1.79
CA ILE A 266 5.38 22.65 -0.86
C ILE A 266 6.23 23.64 -0.09
N GLU A 267 6.06 23.65 1.22
CA GLU A 267 6.82 24.48 2.15
C GLU A 267 7.87 23.62 2.88
N PHE A 268 9.12 24.03 2.76
CA PHE A 268 10.29 23.43 3.41
C PHE A 268 10.70 24.23 4.65
N GLY A 269 11.64 23.74 5.46
CA GLY A 269 12.08 24.41 6.68
C GLY A 269 11.06 24.48 7.82
N VAL A 270 10.03 23.61 7.79
CA VAL A 270 9.01 23.51 8.85
C VAL A 270 9.33 22.37 9.80
N THR A 271 8.73 22.39 11.00
CA THR A 271 8.82 21.28 11.96
C THR A 271 7.46 20.62 12.18
N LYS A 272 7.48 19.32 12.46
CA LYS A 272 6.30 18.57 12.94
C LYS A 272 6.53 18.14 14.38
N ARG A 273 5.54 18.45 15.22
CA ARG A 273 5.46 17.96 16.60
C ARG A 273 4.73 16.63 16.63
N ASP A 274 5.38 15.61 17.19
CA ASP A 274 4.77 14.33 17.47
C ASP A 274 3.73 14.49 18.61
N LYS A 275 2.51 13.99 18.38
CA LYS A 275 1.38 14.19 19.30
C LYS A 275 1.54 13.43 20.62
N ASP A 276 2.27 12.31 20.60
CA ASP A 276 2.39 11.40 21.74
C ASP A 276 3.61 11.72 22.61
N SER A 277 4.76 11.94 21.98
CA SER A 277 6.04 12.22 22.65
C SER A 277 6.31 13.72 22.83
N GLY A 278 5.63 14.59 22.07
CA GLY A 278 5.88 16.03 22.04
C GLY A 278 7.18 16.44 21.35
N ALA A 279 7.93 15.47 20.80
CA ALA A 279 9.20 15.69 20.11
C ALA A 279 8.96 16.45 18.79
N GLU A 280 9.88 17.35 18.47
CA GLU A 280 9.88 18.06 17.20
C GLU A 280 10.90 17.45 16.23
N SER A 281 10.58 17.52 14.95
CA SER A 281 11.36 16.92 13.88
C SER A 281 11.20 17.75 12.61
N ASP A 282 12.26 17.81 11.82
CA ASP A 282 12.22 18.47 10.52
C ASP A 282 11.16 17.83 9.62
N ALA A 283 10.47 18.68 8.87
CA ALA A 283 9.35 18.30 8.04
C ALA A 283 9.25 19.17 6.78
N PHE A 284 8.32 18.80 5.92
CA PHE A 284 7.79 19.65 4.85
C PHE A 284 6.27 19.67 4.94
N LYS A 285 5.63 20.71 4.42
CA LYS A 285 4.18 20.88 4.44
C LYS A 285 3.64 20.98 3.03
N ILE A 286 2.49 20.37 2.78
CA ILE A 286 1.76 20.51 1.52
C ILE A 286 0.50 21.33 1.79
N MET A 287 0.31 22.38 0.99
CA MET A 287 -0.85 23.26 1.06
C MET A 287 -1.54 23.29 -0.30
N GLN A 288 -2.86 23.46 -0.29
CA GLN A 288 -3.57 23.82 -1.50
C GLN A 288 -3.14 25.23 -1.94
N LYS A 289 -2.81 25.39 -3.23
CA LYS A 289 -2.56 26.70 -3.84
C LYS A 289 -3.86 27.51 -3.99
#